data_AF-A0A8J7WYR2-F1
#
_entry.id   AF-A0A8J7WYR2-F1
#
_cell.length_a   1.000
_cell.length_b   1.000
_cell.length_c   1.000
_cell.angle_alpha   90.00
_cell.angle_beta   90.00
_cell.angle_gamma   90.00
#
_symmetry.space_group_name_H-M   'P 1'
#
loop_
_entity.id
_entity.type
_entity.pdbx_description
1 polymer ?
#
loop_
_entity_poly.entity_id
_entity_poly.type
_entity_poly.pdbx_seq_one_letter_code
_entity_poly.pdbx_strand_id
1 'polypeptide(L)'
;MQAATKKPPTDDMVTIHLRVHKDNAERIKEYAKILESEGERTYSVAEIFPEFLGQESRVALRAYRTRENLTQKELSQKTGIPQHQISEMENGKRAIGKERAKKLAAALNVSDHRVFL
;
A
#
# COMPACT_ATOMS: atom_id res chain seq x y z
N MET A 1 36.30 -44.15 -15.09
CA MET A 1 36.95 -42.83 -15.27
C MET A 1 36.30 -42.20 -16.50
N GLN A 2 35.61 -41.07 -16.55
CA GLN A 2 35.29 -39.98 -15.62
C GLN A 2 33.81 -39.62 -15.87
N ALA A 3 33.04 -39.32 -14.82
CA ALA A 3 31.72 -38.71 -14.97
C ALA A 3 31.90 -37.21 -15.24
N ALA A 4 31.41 -36.72 -16.37
CA ALA A 4 31.40 -35.29 -16.69
C ALA A 4 30.07 -34.68 -16.21
N THR A 5 30.13 -34.09 -15.01
CA THR A 5 29.19 -33.09 -14.51
C THR A 5 29.30 -31.81 -15.35
N LYS A 6 28.22 -31.37 -16.00
CA LYS A 6 28.03 -29.95 -16.30
C LYS A 6 26.76 -29.45 -15.62
N LYS A 7 26.96 -28.32 -14.93
CA LYS A 7 26.14 -27.66 -13.90
C LYS A 7 24.74 -27.28 -14.41
N PRO A 8 23.76 -27.06 -13.52
CA PRO A 8 22.43 -26.54 -13.91
C PRO A 8 22.55 -25.18 -14.60
N PRO A 9 21.59 -24.81 -15.48
CA PRO A 9 21.53 -23.49 -16.11
C PRO A 9 21.10 -22.49 -15.03
N THR A 10 22.08 -21.93 -14.33
CA THR A 10 21.88 -20.73 -13.53
C THR A 10 22.63 -19.63 -14.25
N ASP A 11 22.00 -18.46 -14.31
CA ASP A 11 22.58 -17.15 -14.64
C ASP A 11 22.18 -16.60 -16.03
N ASP A 12 20.92 -16.18 -16.14
CA ASP A 12 20.34 -15.42 -17.28
C ASP A 12 20.72 -13.92 -17.21
N MET A 13 21.82 -13.60 -16.51
CA MET A 13 22.27 -12.24 -16.24
C MET A 13 23.42 -11.86 -17.18
N VAL A 14 23.32 -10.68 -17.80
CA VAL A 14 24.35 -10.15 -18.70
C VAL A 14 24.91 -8.85 -18.14
N THR A 15 26.25 -8.74 -18.07
CA THR A 15 26.92 -7.51 -17.61
C THR A 15 27.00 -6.49 -18.74
N ILE A 16 26.45 -5.29 -18.52
CA ILE A 16 26.51 -4.17 -19.47
C ILE A 16 27.47 -3.11 -18.93
N HIS A 17 28.40 -2.64 -19.78
CA HIS A 17 29.31 -1.54 -19.47
C HIS A 17 28.82 -0.25 -20.15
N LEU A 18 28.55 0.79 -19.36
CA LEU A 18 28.02 2.07 -19.83
C LEU A 18 28.99 3.19 -19.49
N ARG A 19 29.29 4.05 -20.48
CA ARG A 19 30.03 5.30 -20.26
C ARG A 19 29.06 6.47 -20.21
N VAL A 20 29.02 7.14 -19.07
CA VAL A 20 28.00 8.17 -18.78
C VAL A 20 28.67 9.40 -18.16
N HIS A 21 28.02 10.56 -18.27
CA HIS A 21 28.44 11.75 -17.53
C HIS A 21 28.31 11.52 -16.02
N LYS A 22 29.21 12.11 -15.23
CA LYS A 22 29.31 11.89 -13.77
C LYS A 22 27.98 12.15 -13.06
N ASP A 23 27.26 13.19 -13.46
CA ASP A 23 25.98 13.59 -12.84
C ASP A 23 24.84 12.60 -13.11
N ASN A 24 24.99 11.75 -14.14
CA ASN A 24 23.99 10.76 -14.52
C ASN A 24 24.29 9.36 -13.95
N ALA A 25 25.46 9.15 -13.36
CA ALA A 25 25.88 7.83 -12.88
C ALA A 25 24.95 7.27 -11.79
N GLU A 26 24.56 8.10 -10.81
CA GLU A 26 23.65 7.67 -9.74
C GLU A 26 22.25 7.35 -10.26
N ARG A 27 21.71 8.20 -11.16
CA ARG A 27 20.40 7.97 -11.78
C ARG A 27 20.34 6.67 -12.58
N ILE A 28 21.43 6.33 -13.28
CA ILE A 28 21.50 5.11 -14.09
C ILE A 28 21.64 3.86 -13.22
N LYS A 29 22.39 3.93 -12.11
CA LYS A 29 22.44 2.84 -11.12
C LYS A 29 21.07 2.59 -10.48
N GLU A 30 20.37 3.66 -10.12
CA GLU A 30 19.03 3.56 -9.54
C GLU A 30 18.04 2.96 -10.54
N TYR A 31 18.09 3.41 -11.80
CA TYR A 31 17.24 2.87 -12.86
C TYR A 31 17.50 1.38 -13.13
N ALA A 32 18.78 0.95 -13.18
CA ALA A 32 19.13 -0.46 -13.30
C ALA A 32 18.58 -1.28 -12.13
N LYS A 33 18.69 -0.76 -10.89
CA LYS A 33 18.10 -1.40 -9.71
C LYS A 33 16.58 -1.53 -9.80
N ILE A 34 15.90 -0.54 -10.38
CA ILE A 34 14.44 -0.57 -10.59
C ILE A 34 14.06 -1.65 -11.60
N LEU A 35 14.75 -1.72 -12.74
CA LEU A 35 14.48 -2.70 -13.79
C LEU A 35 14.69 -4.15 -13.30
N GLU A 36 15.73 -4.39 -12.50
CA GLU A 36 15.96 -5.70 -11.88
C GLU A 36 14.99 -5.99 -10.71
N SER A 37 14.28 -4.97 -10.22
CA SER A 37 13.34 -5.10 -9.11
C SER A 37 11.90 -5.43 -9.53
N GLU A 38 11.69 -5.99 -10.72
CA GLU A 38 10.38 -6.45 -11.24
C GLU A 38 9.66 -7.53 -10.39
N GLY A 39 9.91 -7.58 -9.08
CA GLY A 39 9.11 -8.32 -8.10
C GLY A 39 8.77 -7.58 -6.81
N GLU A 40 9.45 -6.50 -6.41
CA GLU A 40 9.34 -6.00 -5.01
C GLU A 40 9.49 -4.48 -4.82
N ARG A 41 9.05 -3.64 -5.76
CA ARG A 41 8.88 -2.21 -5.43
C ARG A 41 7.60 -2.02 -4.62
N THR A 42 7.73 -2.04 -3.30
CA THR A 42 6.65 -1.62 -2.39
C THR A 42 6.61 -0.10 -2.38
N TYR A 43 5.64 0.47 -3.09
CA TYR A 43 5.37 1.89 -3.01
C TYR A 43 4.48 2.17 -1.80
N SER A 44 4.80 3.23 -1.07
CA SER A 44 3.88 3.78 -0.08
C SER A 44 2.75 4.55 -0.77
N VAL A 45 1.56 4.59 -0.14
CA VAL A 45 0.43 5.38 -0.66
C VAL A 45 0.81 6.84 -0.84
N ALA A 46 1.67 7.38 0.02
CA ALA A 46 2.20 8.74 -0.06
C ALA A 46 3.02 9.02 -1.32
N GLU A 47 3.74 8.02 -1.84
CA GLU A 47 4.58 8.15 -3.03
C GLU A 47 3.77 8.12 -4.33
N ILE A 48 2.68 7.36 -4.37
CA ILE A 48 1.83 7.25 -5.57
C ILE A 48 0.70 8.28 -5.56
N PHE A 49 0.15 8.59 -4.39
CA PHE A 49 -1.04 9.44 -4.23
C PHE A 49 -0.81 10.53 -3.17
N PRO A 50 0.05 11.52 -3.45
CA PRO A 50 0.35 12.60 -2.52
C PRO A 50 -0.89 13.43 -2.12
N GLU A 51 -1.93 13.45 -2.94
CA GLU A 51 -3.22 14.11 -2.66
C GLU A 51 -3.98 13.51 -1.47
N PHE A 52 -3.64 12.29 -1.05
CA PHE A 52 -4.25 11.64 0.11
C PHE A 52 -3.46 11.84 1.42
N LEU A 53 -2.34 12.56 1.38
CA LEU A 53 -1.59 12.93 2.58
C LEU A 53 -2.45 13.74 3.55
N GLY A 54 -2.49 13.33 4.81
CA GLY A 54 -3.34 13.89 5.86
C GLY A 54 -4.83 13.53 5.74
N GLN A 55 -5.18 12.65 4.81
CA GLN A 55 -6.54 12.17 4.55
C GLN A 55 -6.63 10.64 4.56
N GLU A 56 -5.59 9.98 5.05
CA GLU A 56 -5.40 8.54 4.97
C GLU A 56 -6.54 7.80 5.67
N SER A 57 -6.92 8.24 6.88
CA SER A 57 -7.98 7.62 7.67
C SER A 57 -9.36 7.71 7.02
N ARG A 58 -9.71 8.85 6.41
CA ARG A 58 -11.00 9.02 5.70
C ARG A 58 -11.05 8.19 4.42
N VAL A 59 -9.92 8.16 3.68
CA VAL A 59 -9.80 7.39 2.43
C VAL A 59 -9.84 5.90 2.74
N ALA A 60 -9.10 5.46 3.76
CA ALA A 60 -9.09 4.09 4.24
C ALA A 60 -10.50 3.65 4.67
N LEU A 61 -11.21 4.45 5.48
CA LEU A 61 -12.57 4.11 5.91
C LEU A 61 -13.49 3.85 4.72
N ARG A 62 -13.50 4.76 3.74
CA ARG A 62 -14.33 4.61 2.53
C ARG A 62 -13.89 3.42 1.69
N ALA A 63 -12.59 3.23 1.50
CA ALA A 63 -12.04 2.13 0.71
C ALA A 63 -12.38 0.76 1.31
N TYR A 64 -12.17 0.58 2.62
CA TYR A 64 -12.52 -0.67 3.30
C TYR A 64 -14.03 -0.89 3.32
N ARG A 65 -14.85 0.15 3.53
CA ARG A 65 -16.31 0.01 3.43
C ARG A 65 -16.74 -0.48 2.04
N THR A 66 -16.18 0.11 0.98
CA THR A 66 -16.47 -0.31 -0.40
C THR A 66 -15.95 -1.71 -0.69
N ARG A 67 -14.78 -2.11 -0.15
CA ARG A 67 -14.23 -3.47 -0.26
C ARG A 67 -15.19 -4.51 0.31
N GLU A 68 -15.79 -4.22 1.46
CA GLU A 68 -16.78 -5.10 2.11
C GLU A 68 -18.19 -4.97 1.50
N ASN A 69 -18.37 -4.18 0.42
CA ASN A 69 -19.67 -3.90 -0.22
C ASN A 69 -20.75 -3.36 0.73
N LEU A 70 -20.36 -2.57 1.72
CA LEU A 70 -21.29 -2.03 2.72
C LEU A 70 -21.74 -0.62 2.35
N THR A 71 -23.02 -0.33 2.55
CA THR A 71 -23.51 1.05 2.65
C THR A 71 -23.09 1.66 4.00
N GLN A 72 -23.11 3.01 4.10
CA GLN A 72 -22.87 3.68 5.39
C GLN A 72 -23.90 3.26 6.46
N LYS A 73 -25.13 2.92 6.04
CA LYS A 73 -26.19 2.44 6.92
C LYS A 73 -25.90 1.04 7.47
N GLU A 74 -25.41 0.13 6.64
CA GLU A 74 -25.05 -1.23 7.08
C GLU A 74 -23.79 -1.20 7.97
N LEU A 75 -22.81 -0.36 7.64
CA LEU A 75 -21.65 -0.17 8.51
C LEU A 75 -22.08 0.42 9.87
N SER A 76 -23.06 1.33 9.88
CA SER A 76 -23.66 1.87 11.10
C SER A 76 -24.26 0.77 11.97
N GLN A 77 -25.03 -0.13 11.37
CA GLN A 77 -25.64 -1.27 12.07
C GLN A 77 -24.58 -2.24 12.63
N LYS A 78 -23.52 -2.52 11.87
CA LYS A 78 -22.43 -3.42 12.32
C LYS A 78 -21.60 -2.85 13.46
N THR A 79 -21.39 -1.53 13.49
CA THR A 79 -20.46 -0.88 14.42
C THR A 79 -21.15 -0.22 15.62
N GLY A 80 -22.47 -0.02 15.54
CA GLY A 80 -23.22 0.83 16.46
C GLY A 80 -22.89 2.32 16.36
N ILE A 81 -22.06 2.73 15.39
CA ILE A 81 -21.74 4.14 15.16
C ILE A 81 -22.87 4.73 14.31
N PRO A 82 -23.49 5.87 14.68
CA PRO A 82 -24.54 6.48 13.87
C PRO A 82 -24.10 6.79 12.44
N GLN A 83 -24.96 6.52 11.46
CA GLN A 83 -24.66 6.70 10.02
C GLN A 83 -24.19 8.13 9.67
N HIS A 84 -24.75 9.17 10.30
CA HIS A 84 -24.28 10.54 10.10
C HIS A 84 -22.81 10.72 10.50
N GLN A 85 -22.34 10.05 11.56
CA GLN A 85 -20.95 10.13 12.00
C GLN A 85 -20.02 9.37 11.07
N ILE A 86 -20.47 8.23 10.52
CA ILE A 86 -19.73 7.53 9.46
C ILE A 86 -19.54 8.44 8.25
N SER A 87 -20.61 9.14 7.83
CA SER A 87 -20.52 10.13 6.76
C SER A 87 -19.58 11.29 7.11
N GLU A 88 -19.64 11.83 8.32
CA GLU A 88 -18.70 12.87 8.77
C GLU A 88 -17.24 12.40 8.76
N MET A 89 -16.98 11.15 9.17
CA MET A 89 -15.64 10.55 9.16
C MET A 89 -15.14 10.33 7.73
N GLU A 90 -15.96 9.80 6.82
CA GLU A 90 -15.60 9.61 5.40
C GLU A 90 -15.38 10.94 4.65
N ASN A 91 -16.03 12.02 5.09
CA ASN A 91 -15.85 13.35 4.52
C ASN A 91 -14.74 14.17 5.22
N GLY A 92 -14.12 13.64 6.28
CA GLY A 92 -13.09 14.34 7.05
C GLY A 92 -13.61 15.47 7.95
N LYS A 93 -14.93 15.57 8.17
CA LYS A 93 -15.54 16.52 9.12
C LYS A 93 -15.33 16.09 10.58
N ARG A 94 -15.09 14.80 10.81
CA ARG A 94 -14.88 14.23 12.14
C ARG A 94 -13.66 13.31 12.13
N ALA A 95 -12.74 13.54 13.08
CA ALA A 95 -11.62 12.64 13.31
C ALA A 95 -12.09 11.31 13.93
N ILE A 96 -11.37 10.23 13.63
CA ILE A 96 -11.69 8.89 14.13
C ILE A 96 -10.84 8.61 15.37
N GLY A 97 -11.48 8.56 16.54
CA GLY A 97 -10.80 8.18 17.78
C GLY A 97 -10.50 6.68 17.85
N LYS A 98 -9.54 6.31 18.71
CA LYS A 98 -9.07 4.93 18.91
C LYS A 98 -10.17 3.89 19.15
N GLU A 99 -11.18 4.22 19.95
CA GLU A 99 -12.30 3.30 20.23
C GLU A 99 -13.11 2.99 18.97
N ARG A 100 -13.39 4.02 18.16
CA ARG A 100 -14.12 3.88 16.88
C ARG A 100 -13.26 3.17 15.85
N ALA A 101 -11.98 3.49 15.77
CA ALA A 101 -11.03 2.80 14.91
C ALA A 101 -11.03 1.28 15.16
N LYS A 102 -11.07 0.84 16.43
CA LYS A 102 -11.20 -0.58 16.78
C LYS A 102 -12.52 -1.20 16.32
N LYS A 103 -13.65 -0.49 16.54
CA LYS A 103 -14.98 -0.95 16.08
C LYS A 103 -15.04 -1.08 14.56
N LEU A 104 -14.49 -0.10 13.85
CA LEU A 104 -14.40 -0.09 12.38
C LEU A 104 -13.51 -1.22 11.88
N ALA A 105 -12.33 -1.42 12.48
CA ALA A 105 -11.41 -2.50 12.11
C ALA A 105 -12.05 -3.88 12.26
N ALA A 106 -12.76 -4.12 13.36
CA ALA A 106 -13.50 -5.35 13.57
C ALA A 106 -14.63 -5.54 12.55
N ALA A 107 -15.41 -4.49 12.25
CA ALA A 107 -16.52 -4.57 11.31
C ALA A 107 -16.09 -4.69 9.84
N LEU A 108 -14.90 -4.19 9.50
CA LEU A 108 -14.35 -4.13 8.15
C LEU A 108 -13.26 -5.17 7.89
N ASN A 109 -13.05 -6.14 8.79
CA ASN A 109 -12.02 -7.17 8.64
C ASN A 109 -10.62 -6.59 8.39
N VAL A 110 -10.21 -5.63 9.23
CA VAL A 110 -8.87 -5.02 9.20
C VAL A 110 -8.12 -5.39 10.47
N SER A 111 -6.90 -5.92 10.32
CA SER A 111 -6.07 -6.40 11.43
C SER A 111 -5.47 -5.27 12.27
N ASP A 112 -5.04 -4.19 11.64
CA ASP A 112 -4.54 -2.99 12.33
C ASP A 112 -5.62 -1.90 12.33
N HIS A 113 -5.98 -1.36 13.50
CA HIS A 113 -6.93 -0.25 13.60
C HIS A 113 -6.29 1.11 13.30
N ARG A 114 -4.96 1.20 13.28
CA ARG A 114 -4.22 2.45 13.08
C ARG A 114 -4.41 3.04 11.68
N VAL A 115 -4.84 2.24 10.71
CA VAL A 115 -5.20 2.73 9.36
C VAL A 115 -6.38 3.69 9.38
N PHE A 116 -7.16 3.72 10.48
CA PHE A 116 -8.26 4.66 10.66
C PHE A 116 -7.90 5.82 11.59
N LEU A 117 -6.64 6.02 12.00
CA LEU A 117 -6.24 7.11 12.89
C LEU A 117 -5.68 8.31 12.12
#